data_AF-A0A813LH56-F1
#
_entry.id   AF-A0A813LH56-F1
#
_cell.length_a   1.000
_cell.length_b   1.000
_cell.length_c   1.000
_cell.angle_alpha   90.00
_cell.angle_beta   90.00
_cell.angle_gamma   90.00
#
_symmetry.space_group_name_H-M   'P 1'
#
loop_
_entity.id
_entity.type
_entity.pdbx_description
1 polymer ?
#
loop_
_entity_poly.entity_id
_entity_poly.type
_entity_poly.pdbx_seq_one_letter_code
_entity_poly.pdbx_strand_id
1 'polypeptide(L)'
;MGSDVPEAPCLKSSGEGKTPVREESARDLFGVPEHPTAIVFLDVDGVLHSVEAHPEAFLGHQQLLLLKRILEATGARIVLSTTWRRDPAHLQQVLDALDGVGIERPIGATPDLWRAGRASEISAWLAANASLVAGQWVSLDDLPLEEELPSQHVVTLDGLLGLTAEKVSEAIAKLSARESNS
;
A
#
# COMPACT_ATOMS: atom_id res chain seq x y z
N MET A 1 -7.76 44.84 -70.47
CA MET A 1 -9.22 44.61 -70.42
C MET A 1 -9.38 43.19 -69.92
N GLY A 2 -9.59 42.98 -68.62
CA GLY A 2 -10.94 42.88 -68.03
C GLY A 2 -11.61 41.60 -68.55
N SER A 3 -12.04 40.63 -67.76
CA SER A 3 -12.52 40.70 -66.38
C SER A 3 -12.71 39.28 -65.82
N ASP A 4 -12.75 39.22 -64.48
CA ASP A 4 -13.65 38.43 -63.63
C ASP A 4 -13.64 36.90 -63.54
N VAL A 5 -13.46 36.49 -62.29
CA VAL A 5 -13.80 35.22 -61.63
C VAL A 5 -15.28 35.26 -61.22
N PRO A 6 -15.89 34.11 -60.89
CA PRO A 6 -16.34 34.01 -59.50
C PRO A 6 -16.05 32.63 -58.85
N GLU A 7 -15.63 32.71 -57.59
CA GLU A 7 -15.50 31.59 -56.66
C GLU A 7 -16.86 31.01 -56.26
N ALA A 8 -16.88 29.69 -56.02
CA ALA A 8 -18.00 28.97 -55.43
C ALA A 8 -17.81 28.79 -53.90
N PRO A 9 -18.89 28.67 -53.12
CA PRO A 9 -18.90 29.06 -51.71
C PRO A 9 -18.54 27.94 -50.73
N CYS A 10 -17.99 28.38 -49.60
CA CYS A 10 -17.78 27.66 -48.34
C CYS A 10 -19.09 27.10 -47.78
N LEU A 11 -19.15 25.78 -47.53
CA LEU A 11 -20.09 25.18 -46.58
C LEU A 11 -19.33 24.63 -45.37
N LYS A 12 -19.72 25.13 -44.19
CA LYS A 12 -19.37 24.60 -42.87
C LYS A 12 -20.48 23.64 -42.43
N SER A 13 -20.10 22.50 -41.84
CA SER A 13 -20.85 21.86 -40.74
C SER A 13 -19.93 20.81 -40.11
N SER A 14 -19.49 21.02 -38.87
CA SER A 14 -20.17 20.63 -37.62
C SER A 14 -19.62 19.29 -37.14
N GLY A 15 -18.93 19.35 -36.00
CA GLY A 15 -18.26 18.21 -35.40
C GLY A 15 -19.21 17.23 -34.72
N GLU A 16 -18.71 16.02 -34.56
CA GLU A 16 -19.04 15.18 -33.43
C GLU A 16 -17.73 14.69 -32.83
N GLY A 17 -17.41 15.22 -31.65
CA GLY A 17 -16.30 14.77 -30.84
C GLY A 17 -16.58 13.35 -30.37
N LYS A 18 -15.90 12.39 -30.98
CA LYS A 18 -15.74 11.06 -30.38
C LYS A 18 -14.74 11.21 -29.24
N THR A 19 -15.24 11.46 -28.03
CA THR A 19 -14.45 11.32 -26.81
C THR A 19 -13.83 9.93 -26.80
N PRO A 20 -12.50 9.80 -26.75
CA PRO A 20 -11.90 8.49 -26.59
C PRO A 20 -12.25 8.00 -25.18
N VAL A 21 -12.90 6.85 -25.11
CA VAL A 21 -13.04 6.09 -23.87
C VAL A 21 -11.61 5.82 -23.41
N ARG A 22 -11.18 6.46 -22.32
CA ARG A 22 -9.89 6.18 -21.71
C ARG A 22 -9.96 4.74 -21.19
N GLU A 23 -9.08 3.88 -21.69
CA GLU A 23 -8.75 2.63 -20.99
C GLU A 23 -8.29 3.02 -19.59
N GLU A 24 -9.08 2.67 -18.58
CA GLU A 24 -8.64 2.74 -17.19
C GLU A 24 -7.41 1.85 -17.06
N SER A 25 -6.27 2.47 -16.79
CA SER A 25 -5.01 1.76 -16.65
C SER A 25 -4.99 1.08 -15.28
N ALA A 26 -4.15 0.07 -15.06
CA ALA A 26 -3.97 -0.53 -13.72
C ALA A 26 -3.64 0.51 -12.62
N ARG A 27 -3.16 1.70 -13.02
CA ARG A 27 -2.96 2.89 -12.18
C ARG A 27 -4.24 3.47 -11.59
N ASP A 28 -5.38 3.29 -12.23
CA ASP A 28 -6.67 3.81 -11.75
C ASP A 28 -7.32 2.85 -10.71
N LEU A 29 -6.88 1.59 -10.65
CA LEU A 29 -7.35 0.58 -9.69
C LEU A 29 -6.62 0.60 -8.34
N PHE A 30 -5.40 1.18 -8.31
CA PHE A 30 -4.57 1.28 -7.11
C PHE A 30 -4.17 2.73 -6.91
N GLY A 31 -4.45 3.31 -5.73
CA GLY A 31 -4.10 4.71 -5.42
C GLY A 31 -2.60 4.90 -5.28
N VAL A 32 -1.87 4.95 -6.41
CA VAL A 32 -0.42 5.17 -6.45
C VAL A 32 -0.13 6.59 -5.96
N PRO A 33 0.75 6.76 -4.96
CA PRO A 33 1.05 8.09 -4.42
C PRO A 33 1.77 8.97 -5.47
N GLU A 34 1.43 10.26 -5.51
CA GLU A 34 2.04 11.23 -6.45
C GLU A 34 3.54 11.47 -6.18
N HIS A 35 3.98 11.19 -4.95
CA HIS A 35 5.36 11.31 -4.49
C HIS A 35 5.78 10.04 -3.73
N PRO A 36 7.08 9.72 -3.69
CA PRO A 36 7.59 8.65 -2.85
C PRO A 36 7.13 8.87 -1.40
N THR A 37 6.74 7.80 -0.73
CA THR A 37 6.24 7.86 0.65
C THR A 37 6.87 6.76 1.51
N ALA A 38 6.72 6.89 2.82
CA ALA A 38 7.14 5.84 3.73
C ALA A 38 6.23 4.61 3.58
N ILE A 39 6.77 3.41 3.77
CA ILE A 39 6.02 2.16 3.56
C ILE A 39 5.85 1.37 4.85
N VAL A 40 4.64 0.87 5.08
CA VAL A 40 4.36 -0.17 6.07
C VAL A 40 4.11 -1.48 5.33
N PHE A 41 5.01 -2.45 5.50
CA PHE A 41 4.74 -3.84 5.15
C PHE A 41 3.93 -4.47 6.27
N LEU A 42 2.70 -4.87 5.97
CA LEU A 42 1.72 -5.28 6.96
C LEU A 42 1.44 -6.77 6.88
N ASP A 43 1.76 -7.52 7.94
CA ASP A 43 1.11 -8.80 8.18
C ASP A 43 -0.27 -8.62 8.86
N VAL A 44 -1.07 -9.68 8.87
CA VAL A 44 -2.44 -9.71 9.40
C VAL A 44 -2.51 -10.60 10.64
N ASP A 45 -2.19 -11.89 10.51
CA ASP A 45 -2.16 -12.81 11.66
C ASP A 45 -1.04 -12.38 12.62
N GLY A 46 -1.32 -12.38 13.92
CA GLY A 46 -0.36 -11.91 14.92
C GLY A 46 -0.13 -10.39 14.96
N VAL A 47 -0.79 -9.62 14.08
CA VAL A 47 -0.67 -8.16 13.98
C VAL A 47 -2.01 -7.47 14.17
N LEU A 48 -2.98 -7.75 13.32
CA LEU A 48 -4.32 -7.18 13.40
C LEU A 48 -5.27 -7.99 14.29
N HIS A 49 -4.85 -9.20 14.67
CA HIS A 49 -5.49 -10.05 15.66
C HIS A 49 -4.47 -11.06 16.19
N SER A 50 -4.81 -11.76 17.27
CA SER A 50 -4.01 -12.85 17.81
C SER A 50 -3.94 -14.02 16.83
N VAL A 51 -2.81 -14.70 16.69
CA VAL A 51 -2.70 -15.95 15.91
C VAL A 51 -3.65 -17.06 16.41
N GLU A 52 -4.15 -16.95 17.64
CA GLU A 52 -5.14 -17.86 18.23
C GLU A 52 -6.58 -17.32 18.17
N ALA A 53 -6.80 -16.20 17.48
CA ALA A 53 -8.13 -15.60 17.38
C ALA A 53 -9.11 -16.55 16.68
N HIS A 54 -10.32 -16.62 17.21
CA HIS A 54 -11.43 -17.19 16.46
C HIS A 54 -11.80 -16.28 15.28
N PRO A 55 -12.37 -16.82 14.18
CA PRO A 55 -12.71 -16.03 12.99
C PRO A 55 -13.57 -14.79 13.26
N GLU A 56 -14.47 -14.83 14.23
CA GLU A 56 -15.27 -13.67 14.64
C GLU A 56 -14.47 -12.51 15.27
N ALA A 57 -13.23 -12.76 15.66
CA ALA A 57 -12.32 -11.79 16.26
C ALA A 57 -11.16 -11.40 15.33
N PHE A 58 -11.16 -11.88 14.07
CA PHE A 58 -10.21 -11.42 13.07
C PHE A 58 -10.36 -9.93 12.79
N LEU A 59 -9.24 -9.29 12.45
CA LEU A 59 -9.18 -7.87 12.11
C LEU A 59 -9.74 -7.00 13.24
N GLY A 60 -9.14 -7.14 14.41
CA GLY A 60 -9.57 -6.49 15.64
C GLY A 60 -9.69 -4.97 15.48
N HIS A 61 -10.85 -4.43 15.86
CA HIS A 61 -11.15 -3.00 15.67
C HIS A 61 -10.11 -2.09 16.35
N GLN A 62 -9.62 -2.46 17.53
CA GLN A 62 -8.59 -1.68 18.22
C GLN A 62 -7.26 -1.70 17.48
N GLN A 63 -6.83 -2.84 16.95
CA GLN A 63 -5.61 -2.98 16.15
C GLN A 63 -5.70 -2.17 14.86
N LEU A 64 -6.86 -2.13 14.21
CA LEU A 64 -7.10 -1.29 13.04
C LEU A 64 -6.98 0.21 13.38
N LEU A 65 -7.53 0.66 14.51
CA LEU A 65 -7.37 2.06 14.96
C LEU A 65 -5.91 2.39 15.31
N LEU A 66 -5.17 1.44 15.87
CA LEU A 66 -3.74 1.58 16.13
C LEU A 66 -2.92 1.66 14.84
N LEU A 67 -3.24 0.83 13.85
CA LEU A 67 -2.65 0.92 12.51
C LEU A 67 -2.94 2.28 11.89
N LYS A 68 -4.20 2.74 11.93
CA LYS A 68 -4.61 4.06 11.42
C LYS A 68 -3.74 5.18 12.02
N ARG A 69 -3.48 5.13 13.33
CA ARG A 69 -2.63 6.11 14.02
C ARG A 69 -1.20 6.14 13.47
N ILE A 70 -0.61 4.99 13.10
CA ILE A 70 0.71 4.94 12.47
C ILE A 70 0.66 5.69 11.13
N LEU A 71 -0.33 5.36 10.29
CA LEU A 71 -0.46 5.90 8.94
C LEU A 71 -0.73 7.40 8.95
N GLU A 72 -1.64 7.89 9.80
CA GLU A 72 -1.94 9.32 9.94
C GLU A 72 -0.74 10.12 10.46
N ALA A 73 0.04 9.55 11.39
CA ALA A 73 1.20 10.24 11.96
C ALA A 73 2.39 10.32 10.99
N THR A 74 2.50 9.38 10.06
CA THR A 74 3.69 9.20 9.21
C THR A 74 3.45 9.49 7.74
N GLY A 75 2.19 9.54 7.30
CA GLY A 75 1.82 9.57 5.88
C GLY A 75 2.16 8.28 5.14
N ALA A 76 2.53 7.21 5.85
CA ALA A 76 2.96 5.96 5.24
C ALA A 76 1.82 5.27 4.49
N ARG A 77 2.18 4.49 3.46
CA ARG A 77 1.24 3.65 2.69
C ARG A 77 1.48 2.17 2.96
N ILE A 78 0.41 1.39 2.88
CA ILE A 78 0.45 -0.05 3.17
C ILE A 78 0.86 -0.83 1.92
N VAL A 79 1.77 -1.78 2.12
CA VAL A 79 1.98 -2.94 1.25
C VAL A 79 1.63 -4.18 2.04
N LEU A 80 0.75 -5.03 1.52
CA LEU A 80 0.41 -6.28 2.21
C LEU A 80 1.57 -7.27 2.13
N SER A 81 2.02 -7.73 3.29
CA SER A 81 3.06 -8.73 3.46
C SER A 81 2.52 -9.87 4.32
N THR A 82 1.45 -10.49 3.85
CA THR A 82 0.66 -11.47 4.60
C THR A 82 0.27 -12.65 3.70
N THR A 83 0.13 -13.85 4.26
CA THR A 83 -0.39 -15.01 3.51
C THR A 83 -1.81 -14.80 3.01
N TRP A 84 -2.60 -13.93 3.65
CA TRP A 84 -3.97 -13.59 3.27
C TRP A 84 -4.08 -13.05 1.85
N ARG A 85 -3.02 -12.44 1.31
CA ARG A 85 -2.97 -11.93 -0.08
C ARG A 85 -3.16 -13.02 -1.14
N ARG A 86 -2.95 -14.29 -0.79
CA ARG A 86 -3.04 -15.44 -1.71
C ARG A 86 -4.47 -15.88 -1.97
N ASP A 87 -5.40 -15.52 -1.09
CA ASP A 87 -6.80 -15.90 -1.20
C ASP A 87 -7.68 -14.65 -1.43
N PRO A 88 -8.47 -14.59 -2.51
CA PRO A 88 -9.29 -13.42 -2.81
C PRO A 88 -10.31 -13.05 -1.73
N ALA A 89 -10.86 -14.03 -1.00
CA ALA A 89 -11.84 -13.78 0.05
C ALA A 89 -11.16 -13.19 1.29
N HIS A 90 -10.00 -13.72 1.68
CA HIS A 90 -9.20 -13.13 2.76
C HIS A 90 -8.71 -11.72 2.41
N LEU A 91 -8.23 -11.52 1.19
CA LEU A 91 -7.84 -10.20 0.72
C LEU A 91 -9.01 -9.22 0.79
N GLN A 92 -10.21 -9.62 0.33
CA GLN A 92 -11.39 -8.77 0.41
C GLN A 92 -11.75 -8.41 1.86
N GLN A 93 -11.65 -9.36 2.81
CA GLN A 93 -11.89 -9.07 4.23
C GLN A 93 -10.94 -8.00 4.78
N VAL A 94 -9.65 -8.07 4.43
CA VAL A 94 -8.67 -7.05 4.83
C VAL A 94 -9.07 -5.68 4.26
N LEU A 95 -9.41 -5.62 2.97
CA LEU A 95 -9.81 -4.37 2.32
C LEU A 95 -11.06 -3.77 2.95
N ASP A 96 -12.09 -4.57 3.20
CA ASP A 96 -13.34 -4.12 3.83
C ASP A 96 -13.10 -3.61 5.25
N ALA A 97 -12.20 -4.25 6.00
CA ALA A 97 -11.84 -3.82 7.35
C ALA A 97 -11.07 -2.49 7.37
N LEU A 98 -10.13 -2.29 6.43
CA LEU A 98 -9.41 -1.03 6.27
C LEU A 98 -10.37 0.10 5.86
N ASP A 99 -11.24 -0.15 4.87
CA ASP A 99 -12.26 0.79 4.41
C ASP A 99 -13.21 1.16 5.57
N GLY A 100 -13.59 0.18 6.41
CA GLY A 100 -14.47 0.36 7.57
C GLY A 100 -13.94 1.29 8.66
N VAL A 101 -12.62 1.48 8.76
CA VAL A 101 -11.98 2.47 9.65
C VAL A 101 -11.46 3.70 8.90
N GLY A 102 -11.69 3.79 7.59
CA GLY A 102 -11.25 4.90 6.75
C GLY A 102 -9.73 4.94 6.56
N ILE A 103 -9.08 3.78 6.45
CA ILE A 103 -7.69 3.66 6.01
C ILE A 103 -7.68 3.50 4.49
N GLU A 104 -6.80 4.22 3.80
CA GLU A 104 -6.62 4.07 2.36
C GLU A 104 -6.19 2.65 1.98
N ARG A 105 -6.65 2.18 0.82
CA ARG A 105 -6.28 0.85 0.32
C ARG A 105 -4.77 0.69 0.15
N PRO A 106 -4.25 -0.54 0.37
CA PRO A 106 -2.84 -0.86 0.10
C PRO A 106 -2.44 -0.52 -1.34
N ILE A 107 -1.20 -0.04 -1.51
CA ILE A 107 -0.63 0.27 -2.84
C ILE A 107 -0.11 -0.96 -3.57
N GLY A 108 -0.18 -2.13 -2.93
CA GLY A 108 0.21 -3.40 -3.49
C GLY A 108 0.36 -4.48 -2.42
N ALA A 109 0.94 -5.59 -2.82
CA ALA A 109 1.30 -6.70 -1.95
C ALA A 109 2.66 -7.25 -2.37
N THR A 110 3.39 -7.84 -1.43
CA THR A 110 4.68 -8.49 -1.73
C THR A 110 4.46 -9.70 -2.66
N PRO A 111 5.42 -10.04 -3.54
CA PRO A 111 5.32 -11.23 -4.37
C PRO A 111 5.24 -12.49 -3.49
N ASP A 112 4.68 -13.57 -4.02
CA ASP A 112 4.75 -14.88 -3.40
C ASP A 112 5.99 -15.62 -3.91
N LEU A 113 7.03 -15.67 -3.08
CA LEU A 113 8.30 -16.34 -3.40
C LEU A 113 8.42 -17.71 -2.73
N TRP A 114 7.32 -18.22 -2.17
CA TRP A 114 7.21 -19.54 -1.56
C TRP A 114 8.28 -19.83 -0.51
N ARG A 115 9.38 -20.49 -0.90
CA ARG A 115 10.44 -20.97 0.01
C ARG A 115 11.41 -19.88 0.44
N ALA A 116 11.40 -18.72 -0.20
CA ALA A 116 12.36 -17.65 0.08
C ALA A 116 12.05 -16.85 1.36
N GLY A 117 10.83 -16.97 1.90
CA GLY A 117 10.44 -16.32 3.15
C GLY A 117 10.05 -14.84 3.02
N ARG A 118 9.49 -14.30 4.11
CA ARG A 118 8.89 -12.97 4.20
C ARG A 118 9.90 -11.85 3.91
N ALA A 119 11.12 -11.95 4.44
CA ALA A 119 12.18 -10.96 4.22
C ALA A 119 12.58 -10.85 2.73
N SER A 120 12.66 -11.98 2.04
CA SER A 120 12.94 -12.01 0.60
C SER A 120 11.81 -11.40 -0.22
N GLU A 121 10.55 -11.64 0.16
CA GLU A 121 9.38 -11.06 -0.50
C GLU A 121 9.35 -9.53 -0.35
N ILE A 122 9.62 -9.01 0.85
CA ILE A 122 9.75 -7.57 1.12
C ILE A 122 10.88 -6.98 0.28
N SER A 123 12.06 -7.60 0.28
CA SER A 123 13.23 -7.14 -0.49
C SER A 123 12.94 -7.09 -1.99
N ALA A 124 12.26 -8.09 -2.53
CA ALA A 124 11.87 -8.14 -3.94
C ALA A 124 10.86 -7.03 -4.28
N TRP A 125 9.89 -6.75 -3.39
CA TRP A 125 8.96 -5.65 -3.59
C TRP A 125 9.67 -4.29 -3.58
N LEU A 126 10.58 -4.06 -2.62
CA LEU A 126 11.39 -2.83 -2.53
C LEU A 126 12.20 -2.61 -3.79
N ALA A 127 12.89 -3.64 -4.29
CA ALA A 127 13.69 -3.57 -5.51
C ALA A 127 12.84 -3.21 -6.75
N ALA A 128 11.65 -3.78 -6.86
CA ALA A 128 10.74 -3.52 -7.98
C ALA A 128 10.04 -2.15 -7.91
N ASN A 129 9.95 -1.56 -6.71
CA ASN A 129 9.14 -0.36 -6.44
C ASN A 129 9.95 0.79 -5.81
N ALA A 130 11.27 0.82 -5.99
CA ALA A 130 12.15 1.79 -5.35
C ALA A 130 11.71 3.25 -5.56
N SER A 131 11.11 3.58 -6.71
CA SER A 131 10.59 4.93 -7.00
C SER A 131 9.37 5.34 -6.17
N LEU A 132 8.71 4.41 -5.49
CA LEU A 132 7.55 4.68 -4.63
C LEU A 132 7.95 4.91 -3.17
N VAL A 133 9.20 4.61 -2.78
CA VAL A 133 9.64 4.60 -1.39
C VAL A 133 10.47 5.85 -1.08
N ALA A 134 10.10 6.61 -0.06
CA ALA A 134 10.81 7.83 0.35
C ALA A 134 12.12 7.56 1.12
N GLY A 135 12.57 6.32 1.18
CA GLY A 135 13.73 5.86 1.97
C GLY A 135 13.34 5.25 3.32
N GLN A 136 12.17 5.58 3.88
CA GLN A 136 11.71 5.00 5.14
C GLN A 136 10.69 3.89 4.90
N TRP A 137 10.86 2.77 5.59
CA TRP A 137 9.88 1.70 5.62
C TRP A 137 10.01 0.89 6.91
N VAL A 138 8.93 0.22 7.29
CA VAL A 138 8.91 -0.75 8.38
C VAL A 138 8.07 -1.97 8.03
N SER A 139 8.44 -3.13 8.54
CA SER A 139 7.58 -4.31 8.63
C SER A 139 6.90 -4.35 9.99
N LEU A 140 5.58 -4.55 10.01
CA LEU A 140 4.81 -4.90 11.19
C LEU A 140 4.47 -6.39 11.07
N ASP A 141 5.13 -7.21 11.86
CA ASP A 141 5.14 -8.66 11.71
C ASP A 141 5.30 -9.35 13.08
N ASP A 142 4.72 -10.53 13.26
CA ASP A 142 4.98 -11.37 14.44
C ASP A 142 6.17 -12.33 14.23
N LEU A 143 6.68 -12.44 12.99
CA LEU A 143 7.92 -13.15 12.70
C LEU A 143 9.16 -12.30 13.09
N PRO A 144 10.23 -12.93 13.58
CA PRO A 144 11.47 -12.24 13.94
C PRO A 144 12.32 -11.90 12.69
N LEU A 145 11.82 -10.99 11.85
CA LEU A 145 12.45 -10.65 10.57
C LEU A 145 13.80 -9.91 10.71
N GLU A 146 14.15 -9.45 11.91
CA GLU A 146 15.42 -8.78 12.20
C GLU A 146 16.66 -9.67 12.00
N GLU A 147 16.48 -10.98 11.85
CA GLU A 147 17.56 -11.92 11.48
C GLU A 147 17.97 -11.77 10.00
N GLU A 148 17.06 -11.27 9.16
CA GLU A 148 17.22 -11.18 7.71
C GLU A 148 17.13 -9.74 7.16
N LEU A 149 16.51 -8.83 7.92
CA LEU A 149 16.31 -7.42 7.58
C LEU A 149 16.96 -6.50 8.62
N PRO A 150 17.37 -5.28 8.25
CA PRO A 150 17.90 -4.33 9.24
C PRO A 150 16.87 -4.01 10.32
N SER A 151 17.24 -4.14 11.58
CA SER A 151 16.34 -3.98 12.74
C SER A 151 15.65 -2.61 12.83
N GLN A 152 16.25 -1.57 12.23
CA GLN A 152 15.62 -0.25 12.10
C GLN A 152 14.34 -0.25 11.24
N HIS A 153 14.13 -1.29 10.43
CA HIS A 153 12.98 -1.46 9.55
C HIS A 153 12.03 -2.59 10.00
N VAL A 154 12.25 -3.21 11.16
CA VAL A 154 11.41 -4.32 11.63
C VAL A 154 10.81 -3.94 12.98
N VAL A 155 9.49 -3.95 13.09
CA VAL A 155 8.79 -3.92 14.37
C VAL A 155 8.21 -5.32 14.55
N THR A 156 8.82 -6.10 15.44
CA THR A 156 8.38 -7.45 15.75
C THR A 156 7.32 -7.40 16.84
N LEU A 157 6.17 -8.04 16.61
CA LEU A 157 5.01 -8.06 17.49
C LEU A 157 4.94 -9.38 18.27
N ASP A 158 4.29 -9.34 19.43
CA ASP A 158 3.84 -10.57 20.08
C ASP A 158 2.57 -11.04 19.36
N GLY A 159 2.66 -12.17 18.66
CA GLY A 159 1.57 -12.74 17.87
C GLY A 159 0.31 -13.08 18.69
N LEU A 160 0.40 -13.18 20.02
CA LEU A 160 -0.77 -13.37 20.87
C LEU A 160 -1.49 -12.07 21.22
N LEU A 161 -0.78 -10.94 21.18
CA LEU A 161 -1.31 -9.62 21.54
C LEU A 161 -1.73 -8.80 20.32
N GLY A 162 -1.06 -8.99 19.19
CA GLY A 162 -1.19 -8.11 18.04
C GLY A 162 -0.62 -6.72 18.29
N LEU A 163 -1.03 -5.75 17.48
CA LEU A 163 -0.53 -4.39 17.52
C LEU A 163 -0.93 -3.70 18.83
N THR A 164 0.05 -3.16 19.55
CA THR A 164 -0.14 -2.44 20.81
C THR A 164 0.27 -0.97 20.68
N ALA A 165 -0.12 -0.13 21.64
CA ALA A 165 0.27 1.28 21.65
C ALA A 165 1.80 1.50 21.76
N GLU A 166 2.51 0.58 22.41
CA GLU A 166 3.97 0.57 22.46
C GLU A 166 4.55 0.36 21.06
N LYS A 167 4.07 -0.68 20.35
CA LYS A 167 4.51 -1.01 18.99
C LYS A 167 4.15 0.08 17.98
N VAL A 168 3.02 0.77 18.16
CA VAL A 168 2.68 1.98 17.39
C VAL A 168 3.74 3.07 17.58
N SER A 169 4.15 3.32 18.82
CA SER A 169 5.15 4.35 19.12
C SER A 169 6.51 3.99 18.51
N GLU A 170 6.89 2.71 18.57
CA GLU A 170 8.09 2.18 17.93
C GLU A 170 8.06 2.36 16.39
N ALA A 171 6.95 1.98 15.75
CA ALA A 171 6.77 2.11 14.31
C ALA A 171 6.85 3.56 13.83
N ILE A 172 6.18 4.48 14.53
CA ILE A 172 6.20 5.91 14.21
C ILE A 172 7.64 6.46 14.33
N ALA A 173 8.37 6.08 15.39
CA ALA A 173 9.74 6.51 15.58
C ALA A 173 10.65 6.03 14.44
N LYS A 174 10.54 4.76 14.04
CA LYS A 174 11.31 4.19 12.92
C LYS A 174 10.98 4.83 11.57
N LEU A 175 9.70 5.10 11.30
CA LEU A 175 9.25 5.76 10.06
C LEU A 175 9.59 7.26 10.00
N SER A 176 9.77 7.92 11.15
CA SER A 176 10.09 9.34 11.23
C SER A 176 11.59 9.62 11.33
N ALA A 177 12.42 8.59 11.52
CA ALA A 177 13.86 8.73 11.59
C ALA A 177 14.40 9.16 10.22
N ARG A 178 15.06 10.32 10.18
CA ARG A 178 15.82 10.74 9.00
C ARG A 178 17.11 9.93 8.98
N GLU A 179 17.43 9.33 7.84
CA GLU A 179 18.75 8.73 7.67
C GLU A 179 19.78 9.85 7.79
N SER A 180 20.65 9.74 8.80
CA SER A 180 21.82 10.61 8.89
C SER A 180 22.78 10.15 7.82
N ASN A 181 22.82 10.82 6.67
CA ASN A 181 23.87 10.61 5.67
C ASN A 181 25.23 10.70 6.37
N SER A 182 25.91 9.56 6.52
CA SER A 182 27.33 9.49 6.88
C SER A 182 28.16 9.33 5.61
#